data_AF-A0A1I7YFA7-F1
#
_entry.id   AF-A0A1I7YFA7-F1
#
_cell.length_a   1.000
_cell.length_b   1.000
_cell.length_c   1.000
_cell.angle_alpha   90.00
_cell.angle_beta   90.00
_cell.angle_gamma   90.00
#
_symmetry.space_group_name_H-M   'P 1'
#
loop_
_entity.id
_entity.type
_entity.pdbx_description
1 polymer ?
#
loop_
_entity_poly.entity_id
_entity_poly.type
_entity_poly.pdbx_seq_one_letter_code
_entity_poly.pdbx_strand_id
1 'polypeptide(L)'
;MYVVLRKTPPYLSAYKFHFLHLNGCYQVAVIFIALFGPFEVTIEDDGLIILEHRGVIQYLPHKWLYLELFFVSFFIFSMISAVFLSFLLRYCQVCHPNSRYTTTPLIRKGVEAVLTTVIPLPLAVFFTVAIIIHSQVILGYVANLKTCVSDVRIIQI
;
A
#
# COMPACT_ATOMS: atom_id res chain seq x y z
N MET A 1 11.02 -18.60 7.50
CA MET A 1 10.95 -18.78 6.03
C MET A 1 11.53 -20.11 5.54
N TYR A 2 12.63 -20.63 6.14
CA TYR A 2 13.31 -21.87 5.73
C TYR A 2 12.43 -23.14 5.67
N VAL A 3 11.49 -23.29 6.63
CA VAL A 3 10.59 -24.45 6.72
C VAL A 3 9.63 -24.54 5.52
N VAL A 4 9.11 -23.41 5.05
CA VAL A 4 8.18 -23.33 3.90
C VAL A 4 8.87 -23.62 2.58
N LEU A 5 10.18 -23.34 2.46
CA LEU A 5 10.94 -23.55 1.24
C LEU A 5 11.36 -25.00 1.00
N ARG A 6 11.64 -25.78 2.07
CA ARG A 6 12.18 -27.15 1.97
C ARG A 6 11.22 -28.27 2.37
N LYS A 7 10.26 -28.04 3.27
CA LYS A 7 9.34 -29.09 3.78
C LYS A 7 7.88 -28.79 3.46
N THR A 8 7.59 -28.33 2.25
CA THR A 8 6.20 -28.17 1.80
C THR A 8 5.67 -29.53 1.32
N PRO A 9 4.61 -30.07 1.91
CA PRO A 9 3.96 -31.26 1.38
C PRO A 9 3.48 -31.02 -0.06
N PRO A 10 3.40 -32.06 -0.92
CA PRO A 10 3.05 -31.91 -2.33
C PRO A 10 1.69 -31.22 -2.55
N TYR A 11 0.72 -31.45 -1.66
CA TYR A 11 -0.59 -30.80 -1.68
C TYR A 11 -0.56 -29.29 -1.36
N LEU A 12 0.46 -28.80 -0.66
CA LEU A 12 0.65 -27.39 -0.30
C LEU A 12 1.66 -26.67 -1.20
N SER A 13 2.35 -27.40 -2.09
CA SER A 13 3.35 -26.83 -3.00
C SER A 13 2.77 -25.75 -3.93
N ALA A 14 1.49 -25.88 -4.30
CA ALA A 14 0.75 -24.88 -5.06
C ALA A 14 0.66 -23.53 -4.33
N TYR A 15 0.61 -23.51 -2.99
CA TYR A 15 0.45 -22.28 -2.22
C TYR A 15 1.79 -21.59 -1.90
N LYS A 16 2.91 -22.23 -2.23
CA LYS A 16 4.25 -21.77 -1.91
C LYS A 16 4.51 -20.36 -2.43
N PHE A 17 4.13 -20.09 -3.68
CA PHE A 17 4.29 -18.77 -4.30
C PHE A 17 3.47 -17.70 -3.57
N HIS A 18 2.18 -17.97 -3.31
CA HIS A 18 1.30 -17.03 -2.62
C HIS A 18 1.79 -16.69 -1.22
N PHE A 19 2.23 -17.69 -0.46
CA PHE A 19 2.76 -17.47 0.88
C PHE A 19 4.06 -16.65 0.84
N LEU A 20 4.96 -16.97 -0.10
CA LEU A 20 6.23 -16.23 -0.25
C LEU A 20 5.99 -14.78 -0.66
N HIS A 21 5.06 -14.56 -1.60
CA HIS A 21 4.68 -13.24 -2.08
C HIS A 21 4.03 -12.41 -0.97
N LEU A 22 3.04 -12.96 -0.27
CA LEU A 22 2.37 -12.28 0.85
C LEU A 22 3.36 -11.89 1.95
N ASN A 23 4.23 -12.83 2.34
CA ASN A 23 5.21 -12.60 3.40
C ASN A 23 6.29 -11.60 2.95
N GLY A 24 6.70 -11.64 1.69
CA GLY A 24 7.60 -10.65 1.09
C GLY A 24 6.99 -9.24 1.12
N CYS A 25 5.76 -9.07 0.61
CA CYS A 25 5.07 -7.78 0.64
C CYS A 25 4.90 -7.26 2.07
N TYR A 26 4.53 -8.13 3.01
CA TYR A 26 4.39 -7.77 4.42
C TYR A 26 5.71 -7.32 5.04
N GLN A 27 6.78 -8.10 4.87
CA GLN A 27 8.09 -7.76 5.44
C GLN A 27 8.64 -6.46 4.87
N VAL A 28 8.47 -6.22 3.56
CA VAL A 28 8.90 -4.97 2.95
C VAL A 28 8.07 -3.80 3.50
N ALA A 29 6.74 -3.94 3.60
CA ALA A 29 5.90 -2.90 4.21
C ALA A 29 6.34 -2.58 5.65
N VAL A 30 6.60 -3.59 6.48
CA VAL A 30 7.06 -3.41 7.86
C VAL A 30 8.43 -2.73 7.92
N ILE A 31 9.37 -3.09 7.04
CA ILE A 31 10.69 -2.44 6.97
C ILE A 31 10.54 -0.97 6.60
N PHE A 32 9.67 -0.64 5.63
CA PHE A 32 9.41 0.74 5.25
C PHE A 32 8.82 1.53 6.42
N ILE A 33 7.78 1.01 7.09
CA ILE A 33 7.17 1.66 8.27
C ILE A 33 8.20 1.83 9.40
N ALA A 34 9.05 0.82 9.64
CA ALA A 34 10.08 0.89 10.68
C ALA A 34 11.20 1.89 10.33
N LEU A 35 11.56 2.04 9.05
CA LEU A 35 12.61 2.94 8.59
C LEU A 35 12.16 4.41 8.63
N PHE A 36 10.95 4.68 8.16
CA PHE A 36 10.42 6.04 8.07
C PHE A 36 9.74 6.51 9.35
N GLY A 37 9.40 5.57 10.24
CA GLY A 37 8.87 5.82 11.56
C GLY A 37 7.33 5.82 11.59
N PRO A 38 6.74 5.82 12.80
CA PRO A 38 5.29 5.82 12.96
C PRO A 38 4.64 7.05 12.32
N PHE A 39 3.49 6.81 11.70
CA PHE A 39 2.56 7.84 11.25
C PHE A 39 1.47 8.02 12.31
N GLU A 40 1.26 9.26 12.73
CA GLU A 40 0.17 9.65 13.61
C GLU A 40 -0.90 10.32 12.75
N VAL A 41 -2.10 9.74 12.75
CA VAL A 41 -3.25 10.28 12.01
C VAL A 41 -4.14 10.97 13.02
N THR A 42 -4.21 12.28 12.95
CA THR A 42 -5.18 13.06 13.72
C THR A 42 -6.30 13.51 12.79
N ILE A 43 -7.53 13.33 13.23
CA ILE A 43 -8.73 13.76 12.53
C ILE A 43 -9.25 14.95 13.32
N GLU A 44 -9.19 16.13 12.73
CA GLU A 44 -9.69 17.36 13.33
C GLU A 44 -11.21 17.45 13.16
N ASP A 45 -11.90 18.20 14.02
CA ASP A 45 -13.38 18.28 14.05
C ASP A 45 -13.98 18.81 12.72
N ASP A 46 -13.18 19.53 11.93
CA ASP A 46 -13.54 20.03 10.59
C ASP A 46 -13.41 18.95 9.48
N GLY A 47 -13.08 17.70 9.85
CA GLY A 47 -12.87 16.59 8.92
C GLY A 47 -11.50 16.60 8.24
N LEU A 48 -10.58 17.45 8.70
CA LEU A 48 -9.22 17.54 8.17
C LEU A 48 -8.37 16.39 8.74
N ILE A 49 -7.78 15.59 7.85
CA ILE A 49 -6.91 14.47 8.22
C ILE A 49 -5.46 14.96 8.19
N ILE A 50 -4.86 15.14 9.36
CA ILE A 50 -3.45 15.50 9.50
C ILE A 50 -2.64 14.21 9.70
N LEU A 51 -1.71 13.96 8.79
CA LEU A 51 -0.76 12.86 8.86
C LEU A 51 0.59 13.37 9.34
N GLU A 52 0.84 13.31 10.64
CA GLU A 52 2.15 13.63 11.22
C GLU A 52 3.07 12.42 11.12
N HIS A 53 4.17 12.56 10.39
CA HIS A 53 5.18 11.49 10.32
C HIS A 53 6.25 11.76 11.37
N ARG A 54 6.50 10.80 12.26
CA ARG A 54 7.56 10.88 13.28
C ARG A 54 8.68 9.90 12.92
N GLY A 55 9.75 10.38 12.29
CA GLY A 55 10.91 9.56 11.97
C GLY A 55 11.86 10.17 10.95
N VAL A 56 12.66 9.33 10.27
CA VAL A 56 13.74 9.76 9.36
C VAL A 56 13.20 10.64 8.22
N ILE A 57 11.94 10.44 7.83
CA ILE A 57 11.27 11.19 6.75
C ILE A 57 11.22 12.71 7.01
N GLN A 58 11.23 13.15 8.28
CA GLN A 58 11.25 14.58 8.62
C GLN A 58 12.51 15.31 8.12
N TYR A 59 13.62 14.57 7.96
CA TYR A 59 14.89 15.11 7.49
C TYR A 59 15.04 14.98 5.96
N LEU A 60 14.11 14.31 5.28
CA LEU A 60 14.17 14.12 3.85
C LEU A 60 13.47 15.26 3.08
N PRO A 61 13.91 15.57 1.85
CA PRO A 61 13.25 16.54 1.00
C PRO A 61 11.80 16.14 0.72
N HIS A 62 10.90 17.12 0.61
CA HIS A 62 9.46 16.92 0.38
C HIS A 62 9.10 15.96 -0.77
N LYS A 63 9.95 15.86 -1.80
CA LYS A 63 9.77 14.93 -2.93
C LYS A 63 9.81 13.44 -2.51
N TRP A 64 10.54 13.10 -1.45
CA TRP A 64 10.69 11.74 -0.96
C TRP A 64 9.45 11.25 -0.19
N LEU A 65 8.67 12.16 0.39
CA LEU A 65 7.44 11.84 1.10
C LEU A 65 6.39 11.24 0.14
N TYR A 66 6.26 11.81 -1.06
CA TYR A 66 5.36 11.25 -2.09
C TYR A 66 5.82 9.89 -2.61
N LEU A 67 7.14 9.67 -2.67
CA LEU A 67 7.72 8.40 -3.09
C LEU A 67 7.52 7.34 -2.01
N GLU A 68 7.67 7.68 -0.74
CA GLU A 68 7.34 6.79 0.38
C GLU A 68 5.85 6.39 0.35
N LEU A 69 4.95 7.38 0.23
CA LEU A 69 3.51 7.15 0.17
C LEU A 69 3.15 6.19 -0.98
N PHE A 70 3.79 6.36 -2.13
CA PHE A 70 3.63 5.45 -3.27
C PHE A 70 4.04 4.02 -2.91
N PHE A 71 5.22 3.83 -2.30
CA PHE A 71 5.70 2.50 -1.93
C PHE A 71 4.79 1.84 -0.88
N VAL A 72 4.41 2.57 0.17
CA VAL A 72 3.50 2.06 1.20
C VAL A 72 2.17 1.63 0.57
N SER A 73 1.58 2.47 -0.26
CA SER A 73 0.33 2.17 -0.98
C SER A 73 0.48 0.94 -1.88
N PHE A 74 1.58 0.86 -2.64
CA PHE A 74 1.88 -0.28 -3.49
C PHE A 74 1.98 -1.59 -2.71
N PHE A 75 2.67 -1.60 -1.55
CA PHE A 75 2.77 -2.81 -0.73
C PHE A 75 1.44 -3.20 -0.08
N ILE A 76 0.62 -2.23 0.34
CA ILE A 76 -0.73 -2.49 0.85
C ILE A 76 -1.60 -3.15 -0.23
N PHE A 77 -1.67 -2.57 -1.43
CA PHE A 77 -2.44 -3.16 -2.53
C PHE A 77 -1.89 -4.52 -2.96
N SER A 78 -0.57 -4.69 -2.96
CA SER A 78 0.06 -5.98 -3.26
C SER A 78 -0.29 -7.06 -2.21
N MET A 79 -0.37 -6.70 -0.93
CA MET A 79 -0.85 -7.60 0.13
C MET A 79 -2.32 -7.98 -0.09
N ILE A 80 -3.19 -7.01 -0.38
CA ILE A 80 -4.61 -7.27 -0.65
C ILE A 80 -4.77 -8.21 -1.86
N SER A 81 -4.07 -7.93 -2.95
CA SER A 81 -4.04 -8.80 -4.13
C SER A 81 -3.55 -10.21 -3.81
N ALA A 82 -2.51 -10.35 -2.99
CA ALA A 82 -1.96 -11.65 -2.59
C ALA A 82 -2.95 -12.47 -1.75
N VAL A 83 -3.67 -11.81 -0.83
CA VAL A 83 -4.74 -12.43 -0.04
C VAL A 83 -5.87 -12.87 -0.96
N PHE A 84 -6.36 -11.98 -1.84
CA PHE A 84 -7.43 -12.29 -2.77
C PHE A 84 -7.08 -13.45 -3.71
N LEU A 85 -5.86 -13.46 -4.25
CA LEU A 85 -5.35 -14.54 -5.10
C LEU A 85 -5.32 -15.89 -4.36
N SER A 86 -4.96 -15.88 -3.07
CA SER A 86 -4.96 -17.09 -2.23
C SER A 86 -6.38 -17.62 -2.03
N PHE A 87 -7.35 -16.73 -1.81
CA PHE A 87 -8.77 -17.10 -1.72
C PHE A 87 -9.31 -17.63 -3.05
N LEU A 88 -9.00 -16.97 -4.16
CA LEU A 88 -9.44 -17.36 -5.50
C LEU A 88 -8.90 -18.74 -5.89
N LEU A 89 -7.62 -19.03 -5.58
CA LEU A 89 -7.06 -20.36 -5.78
C LEU A 89 -7.81 -21.44 -5.00
N ARG A 90 -8.06 -21.19 -3.71
CA ARG A 90 -8.76 -22.16 -2.87
C ARG A 90 -10.21 -22.35 -3.31
N TYR A 91 -10.89 -21.25 -3.69
CA TYR A 91 -12.24 -21.28 -4.24
C TYR A 91 -12.30 -22.11 -5.52
N CYS A 92 -11.41 -21.87 -6.49
CA CYS A 92 -11.39 -22.64 -7.73
C CYS A 92 -11.05 -24.12 -7.49
N GLN A 93 -10.17 -24.44 -6.55
CA GLN A 93 -9.87 -25.84 -6.21
C GLN A 93 -11.07 -26.60 -5.62
N VAL A 94 -11.89 -25.94 -4.80
CA VAL A 94 -13.04 -26.56 -4.12
C VAL A 94 -14.28 -26.56 -5.00
N CYS A 95 -14.62 -25.41 -5.58
CA CYS A 95 -15.89 -25.21 -6.27
C CYS A 95 -15.82 -25.53 -7.78
N HIS A 96 -14.64 -25.40 -8.41
CA HIS A 96 -14.46 -25.62 -9.85
C HIS A 96 -13.13 -26.31 -10.17
N PRO A 97 -12.92 -27.57 -9.74
CA PRO A 97 -11.63 -28.26 -9.87
C PRO A 97 -11.16 -28.39 -11.33
N ASN A 98 -12.09 -28.44 -12.29
CA ASN A 98 -11.82 -28.54 -13.73
C ASN A 98 -11.63 -27.16 -14.42
N SER A 99 -11.58 -26.07 -13.67
CA SER A 99 -11.34 -24.74 -14.23
C SER A 99 -9.98 -24.69 -14.93
N ARG A 100 -9.89 -23.89 -16.01
CA ARG A 100 -8.62 -23.64 -16.70
C ARG A 100 -7.57 -22.98 -15.80
N TYR A 101 -8.02 -22.28 -14.76
CA TYR A 101 -7.14 -21.67 -13.77
C TYR A 101 -6.45 -22.71 -12.86
N THR A 102 -7.10 -23.82 -12.54
CA THR A 102 -6.53 -24.90 -11.73
C THR A 102 -5.78 -25.94 -12.56
N THR A 103 -6.25 -26.21 -13.76
CA THR A 103 -5.72 -27.27 -14.64
C THR A 103 -4.54 -26.82 -15.51
N THR A 104 -4.50 -25.55 -15.92
CA THR A 104 -3.48 -25.04 -16.84
C THR A 104 -2.47 -24.15 -16.12
N PRO A 105 -1.21 -24.58 -15.93
CA PRO A 105 -0.21 -23.84 -15.16
C PRO A 105 0.15 -22.49 -15.79
N LEU A 106 0.06 -22.37 -17.12
CA LEU A 106 0.37 -21.14 -17.84
C LEU A 106 -0.69 -20.05 -17.59
N ILE A 107 -1.98 -20.42 -17.62
CA ILE A 107 -3.10 -19.52 -17.29
C ILE A 107 -3.01 -19.10 -15.84
N ARG A 108 -2.71 -20.05 -14.94
CA ARG A 108 -2.51 -19.77 -13.54
C ARG A 108 -1.41 -18.71 -13.31
N LYS A 109 -0.22 -18.93 -13.85
CA LYS A 109 0.90 -17.96 -13.74
C LYS A 109 0.55 -16.61 -14.35
N GLY A 110 -0.20 -16.58 -15.45
CA GLY A 110 -0.67 -15.35 -16.08
C GLY A 110 -1.57 -14.54 -15.15
N VAL A 111 -2.57 -15.18 -14.52
CA VAL A 111 -3.46 -14.54 -13.55
C VAL A 111 -2.69 -14.10 -12.31
N GLU A 112 -1.76 -14.92 -11.81
CA GLU A 112 -0.89 -14.56 -10.70
C GLU A 112 -0.07 -13.30 -11.02
N ALA A 113 0.57 -13.23 -12.19
CA ALA A 113 1.31 -12.05 -12.63
C ALA A 113 0.41 -10.81 -12.74
N VAL A 114 -0.75 -10.92 -13.37
CA VAL A 114 -1.69 -9.79 -13.51
C VAL A 114 -2.14 -9.25 -12.15
N LEU A 115 -2.53 -10.12 -11.21
CA LEU A 115 -3.02 -9.68 -9.91
C LEU A 115 -1.92 -9.13 -9.00
N THR A 116 -0.70 -9.64 -9.12
CA THR A 116 0.43 -9.25 -8.26
C THR A 116 1.19 -8.03 -8.75
N THR A 117 1.19 -7.73 -10.06
CA THR A 117 1.96 -6.59 -10.60
C THR A 117 1.10 -5.59 -11.36
N VAL A 118 0.21 -6.06 -12.23
CA VAL A 118 -0.53 -5.20 -13.16
C VAL A 118 -1.64 -4.42 -12.46
N ILE A 119 -2.27 -4.98 -11.43
CA ILE A 119 -3.33 -4.30 -10.66
C ILE A 119 -2.79 -3.36 -9.57
N PRO A 120 -1.88 -3.78 -8.67
CA PRO A 120 -1.48 -2.93 -7.54
C PRO A 120 -0.66 -1.71 -7.97
N LEU A 121 0.08 -1.79 -9.08
CA LEU A 121 0.88 -0.67 -9.58
C LEU A 121 0.02 0.55 -9.98
N PRO A 122 -0.92 0.45 -10.95
CA PRO A 122 -1.76 1.60 -11.32
C PRO A 122 -2.63 2.06 -10.15
N LEU A 123 -3.12 1.14 -9.31
CA LEU A 123 -3.93 1.51 -8.15
C LEU A 123 -3.12 2.35 -7.14
N ALA A 124 -1.86 1.99 -6.89
CA ALA A 124 -0.95 2.78 -6.07
C ALA A 124 -0.66 4.15 -6.70
N VAL A 125 -0.46 4.23 -8.02
CA VAL A 125 -0.27 5.50 -8.73
C VAL A 125 -1.50 6.39 -8.57
N PHE A 126 -2.69 5.89 -8.87
CA PHE A 126 -3.94 6.66 -8.74
C PHE A 126 -4.18 7.14 -7.32
N PHE A 127 -3.97 6.28 -6.34
CA PHE A 127 -4.13 6.64 -4.92
C PHE A 127 -3.13 7.71 -4.49
N THR A 128 -1.86 7.59 -4.88
CA THR A 128 -0.83 8.59 -4.55
C THR A 128 -1.12 9.93 -5.22
N VAL A 129 -1.52 9.93 -6.50
CA VAL A 129 -1.89 11.14 -7.23
C VAL A 129 -3.13 11.80 -6.63
N ALA A 130 -4.14 11.02 -6.23
CA ALA A 130 -5.32 11.55 -5.55
C ALA A 130 -4.94 12.25 -4.25
N ILE A 131 -4.05 11.66 -3.45
CA ILE A 131 -3.55 12.29 -2.22
C ILE A 131 -2.77 13.57 -2.53
N ILE A 132 -1.92 13.58 -3.56
CA ILE A 132 -1.17 14.79 -3.96
C ILE A 132 -2.12 15.93 -4.36
N ILE A 133 -3.14 15.63 -5.18
CA ILE A 133 -4.11 16.63 -5.60
C ILE A 133 -4.86 17.17 -4.39
N HIS A 134 -5.32 16.28 -3.52
CA HIS A 134 -6.07 16.67 -2.33
C HIS A 134 -5.20 17.46 -1.33
N SER A 135 -3.92 17.11 -1.19
CA SER A 135 -2.99 17.82 -0.31
C SER A 135 -2.68 19.22 -0.84
N GLN A 136 -2.53 19.41 -2.16
CA GLN A 136 -2.34 20.73 -2.74
C GLN A 136 -3.59 21.61 -2.66
N VAL A 137 -4.77 21.03 -2.83
CA VAL A 137 -6.04 21.72 -2.62
C VAL A 137 -6.14 22.21 -1.18
N ILE A 138 -5.87 21.34 -0.20
CA ILE A 138 -5.84 21.72 1.23
C ILE A 138 -4.78 22.81 1.49
N LEU A 139 -3.55 22.66 0.98
CA LEU A 139 -2.51 23.69 1.17
C LEU A 139 -2.90 25.03 0.56
N GLY A 140 -3.60 25.01 -0.57
CA GLY A 140 -4.18 26.21 -1.21
C GLY A 140 -5.30 26.84 -0.40
N TYR A 141 -6.16 26.04 0.24
CA TYR A 141 -7.18 26.53 1.19
C TYR A 141 -6.54 27.11 2.45
N VAL A 142 -5.56 26.43 3.05
CA VAL A 142 -4.84 26.91 4.25
C VAL A 142 -4.03 28.16 3.94
N ALA A 143 -3.38 28.25 2.77
CA ALA A 143 -2.68 29.46 2.33
C ALA A 143 -3.65 30.63 2.09
N ASN A 144 -4.82 30.38 1.48
CA ASN A 144 -5.87 31.40 1.32
C ASN A 144 -6.47 31.85 2.66
N LEU A 145 -6.68 30.92 3.60
CA LEU A 145 -7.06 31.23 4.98
C LEU A 145 -5.98 32.06 5.69
N LYS A 146 -4.70 31.75 5.51
CA LYS A 146 -3.60 32.53 6.08
C LYS A 146 -3.48 33.93 5.46
N THR A 147 -3.83 34.09 4.18
CA THR A 147 -3.92 35.42 3.54
C THR A 147 -5.20 36.18 3.90
N CYS A 148 -6.27 35.50 4.33
CA CYS A 148 -7.45 36.13 4.91
C CYS A 148 -7.32 36.44 6.41
N VAL A 149 -6.38 35.82 7.13
CA VAL A 149 -6.07 36.05 8.56
C VAL A 149 -4.74 36.81 8.73
N SER A 150 -4.40 37.68 7.78
CA SER A 150 -3.26 38.61 7.89
C SER A 150 -3.68 40.08 7.85
N ASP A 151 -4.85 40.40 8.40
CA ASP A 151 -5.20 41.78 8.77
C ASP A 151 -5.73 41.86 10.21
N VAL A 152 -4.98 41.28 11.14
CA VAL A 152 -5.10 41.59 12.56
C VAL A 152 -3.71 41.90 13.09
N ARG A 153 -3.37 43.20 13.11
CA ARG A 153 -2.37 43.75 14.04
C ARG A 153 -2.72 43.28 15.44
N ILE A 154 -1.75 42.82 16.23
CA ILE A 154 -1.63 42.93 17.71
C ILE A 154 -0.26 42.31 18.03
N ILE A 155 0.79 43.11 18.11
CA ILE A 155 1.37 43.77 19.31
C ILE A 155 2.41 42.89 20.01
N GLN A 156 3.58 43.53 20.18
CA GLN A 156 4.73 43.15 20.99
C GLN A 156 4.35 42.60 22.37
N ILE A 157 5.16 41.66 22.89
CA ILE A 157 6.08 41.84 24.02
C ILE A 157 7.23 40.85 23.81
#